data_AF-A0A517QH38-F1
#
_entry.id   AF-A0A517QH38-F1
#
_cell.length_a   1.000
_cell.length_b   1.000
_cell.length_c   1.000
_cell.angle_alpha   90.00
_cell.angle_beta   90.00
_cell.angle_gamma   90.00
#
_symmetry.space_group_name_H-M   'P 1'
#
loop_
_entity.id
_entity.type
_entity.pdbx_description
1 polymer ?
#
loop_
_entity_poly.entity_id
_entity_poly.type
_entity_poly.pdbx_seq_one_letter_code
_entity_poly.pdbx_strand_id
1 'polypeptide(L)'
;MCDKAKRSIKAGLRNRRAILVIAMGGECEFCGSANRLEFHHTEPRKWVAAKVNQSTRQKMYEKEFLSGKLALACSDCNKRLGKPVSDNTKGKRQ
;
A
#
# COMPACT_ATOMS: atom_id res chain seq x y z
N MET A 1 -5.63 24.15 14.33
CA MET A 1 -4.63 23.15 14.77
C MET A 1 -3.23 23.72 14.57
N CYS A 2 -2.38 23.75 15.61
CA CYS A 2 -1.02 24.33 15.55
C CYS A 2 -0.04 23.41 14.79
N ASP A 3 1.00 23.99 14.16
CA ASP A 3 1.91 23.26 13.26
C ASP A 3 2.83 22.23 13.95
N LYS A 4 2.98 22.32 15.27
CA LYS A 4 3.72 21.31 16.06
C LYS A 4 2.97 19.97 16.10
N ALA A 5 1.65 20.01 16.28
CA ALA A 5 0.81 18.80 16.30
C ALA A 5 0.84 18.07 14.94
N LYS A 6 0.79 18.81 13.83
CA LYS A 6 0.88 18.24 12.47
C LYS A 6 2.19 17.49 12.23
N ARG A 7 3.32 18.02 12.73
CA ARG A 7 4.66 17.39 12.61
C ARG A 7 4.74 16.07 13.39
N SER A 8 4.21 16.03 14.61
CA SER A 8 4.18 14.83 15.46
C SER A 8 3.33 13.71 14.82
N ILE A 9 2.14 14.02 14.31
CA ILE A 9 1.27 13.07 13.62
C ILE A 9 1.97 12.46 12.38
N LYS A 10 2.67 13.29 11.60
CA LYS A 10 3.43 12.83 10.42
C LYS A 10 4.59 11.90 10.80
N ALA A 11 5.26 12.13 11.94
CA ALA A 11 6.29 11.23 12.44
C ALA A 11 5.69 9.87 12.85
N GLY A 12 4.58 9.86 13.59
CA GLY A 12 3.88 8.63 13.98
C GLY A 12 3.43 7.79 12.77
N LEU A 13 2.93 8.42 11.71
CA LEU A 13 2.54 7.73 10.48
C LEU A 13 3.74 7.13 9.73
N ARG A 14 4.89 7.83 9.72
CA ARG A 14 6.13 7.30 9.14
C ARG A 14 6.62 6.06 9.88
N ASN A 15 6.58 6.10 11.22
CA ASN A 15 6.98 4.95 12.04
C ASN A 15 6.07 3.74 11.81
N ARG A 16 4.74 3.94 11.74
CA ARG A 16 3.79 2.85 11.42
C ARG A 16 4.04 2.23 10.05
N ARG A 17 4.32 3.05 9.04
CA ARG A 17 4.68 2.55 7.71
C ARG A 17 5.95 1.71 7.77
N ALA A 18 7.00 2.18 8.46
CA ALA A 18 8.26 1.46 8.59
C ALA A 18 8.09 0.12 9.31
N ILE A 19 7.34 0.10 10.41
CA ILE A 19 7.02 -1.14 11.15
C ILE A 19 6.29 -2.13 10.24
N LEU A 20 5.28 -1.68 9.48
CA LEU A 20 4.55 -2.55 8.57
C LEU A 20 5.44 -3.11 7.45
N VAL A 21 6.35 -2.31 6.90
CA VAL A 21 7.33 -2.76 5.90
C VAL A 21 8.24 -3.86 6.48
N ILE A 22 8.74 -3.69 7.70
CA ILE A 22 9.57 -4.69 8.39
C ILE A 22 8.76 -5.97 8.66
N ALA A 23 7.51 -5.84 9.11
CA ALA A 23 6.63 -6.99 9.35
C ALA A 23 6.31 -7.78 8.07
N MET A 24 6.36 -7.13 6.90
CA MET A 24 6.21 -7.75 5.59
C MET A 24 7.53 -8.36 5.04
N GLY A 25 8.62 -8.35 5.81
CA GLY A 25 9.93 -8.90 5.43
C GLY A 25 10.95 -7.86 4.96
N GLY A 26 10.54 -6.62 4.71
CA GLY A 26 11.47 -5.54 4.36
C GLY A 26 12.08 -5.61 2.95
N GLU A 27 11.59 -6.51 2.10
CA GLU A 27 12.08 -6.71 0.74
C GLU A 27 10.93 -6.90 -0.26
N CYS A 28 11.20 -6.63 -1.53
CA CYS A 28 10.24 -6.87 -2.60
C CYS A 28 10.01 -8.37 -2.78
N GLU A 29 8.77 -8.81 -2.67
CA GLU A 29 8.37 -10.21 -2.83
C GLU A 29 8.69 -10.78 -4.24
N PHE A 30 8.82 -9.90 -5.24
CA PHE A 30 9.01 -10.29 -6.64
C PHE A 30 10.46 -10.29 -7.13
N CYS A 31 11.36 -9.57 -6.44
CA CYS A 31 12.75 -9.45 -6.89
C CYS A 31 13.78 -9.33 -5.76
N GLY A 32 13.37 -9.38 -4.49
CA GLY A 32 14.25 -9.27 -3.32
C GLY A 32 14.84 -7.89 -3.05
N SER A 33 14.50 -6.86 -3.85
CA SER A 33 15.03 -5.50 -3.63
C SER A 33 14.47 -4.89 -2.35
N ALA A 34 15.30 -4.33 -1.48
CA ALA A 34 14.88 -3.54 -0.31
C ALA A 34 14.67 -2.04 -0.63
N ASN A 35 14.86 -1.63 -1.90
CA ASN A 35 14.83 -0.22 -2.29
C ASN A 35 13.43 0.19 -2.79
N ARG A 36 13.02 1.41 -2.41
CA ARG A 36 11.78 2.07 -2.89
C ARG A 36 10.55 1.16 -2.81
N LEU A 37 10.32 0.62 -1.61
CA LEU A 37 9.24 -0.32 -1.35
C LEU A 37 7.88 0.38 -1.27
N GLU A 38 6.90 -0.20 -1.96
CA GLU A 38 5.51 0.22 -2.05
C GLU A 38 4.58 -0.93 -1.65
N PHE A 39 3.41 -0.59 -1.12
CA PHE A 39 2.39 -1.59 -0.82
C PHE A 39 1.61 -1.87 -2.09
N HIS A 40 1.75 -3.09 -2.59
CA HIS A 40 1.05 -3.59 -3.76
C HIS A 40 -0.17 -4.39 -3.33
N HIS A 41 -1.34 -4.01 -3.84
CA HIS A 41 -2.54 -4.81 -3.67
C HIS A 41 -2.51 -5.98 -4.64
N THR A 42 -2.54 -7.22 -4.13
CA THR A 42 -2.63 -8.44 -4.94
C THR A 42 -4.03 -8.66 -5.52
N GLU A 43 -5.04 -8.09 -4.85
CA GLU A 43 -6.44 -8.14 -5.25
C GLU A 43 -7.03 -6.73 -5.46
N PRO A 44 -8.11 -6.58 -6.25
CA PRO A 44 -8.80 -5.32 -6.41
C PRO A 44 -9.27 -4.74 -5.07
N ARG A 45 -8.78 -3.54 -4.74
CA ARG A 45 -9.14 -2.84 -3.50
C ARG A 45 -10.56 -2.26 -3.57
N LYS A 46 -11.29 -2.34 -2.45
CA LYS A 46 -12.67 -1.80 -2.32
C LYS A 46 -12.73 -0.29 -2.06
N TRP A 47 -11.59 0.36 -1.85
CA TRP A 47 -11.49 1.77 -1.48
C TRP A 47 -10.55 2.53 -2.42
N VAL A 48 -10.69 3.85 -2.49
CA VAL A 48 -9.86 4.71 -3.35
C VAL A 48 -8.86 5.48 -2.51
N ALA A 49 -7.56 5.21 -2.68
CA ALA A 49 -6.48 5.78 -1.87
C ALA A 49 -6.37 7.32 -1.91
N ALA A 50 -6.83 7.95 -2.99
CA ALA A 50 -6.90 9.40 -3.12
C ALA A 50 -8.10 10.01 -2.37
N LYS A 51 -9.14 9.23 -2.08
CA LYS A 51 -10.36 9.67 -1.37
C LYS A 51 -10.29 9.48 0.14
N VAL A 52 -9.19 8.91 0.65
CA VAL A 52 -9.00 8.68 2.09
C VAL A 52 -7.79 9.43 2.61
N ASN A 53 -7.88 9.94 3.84
CA ASN A 53 -6.76 10.62 4.48
C ASN A 53 -5.61 9.65 4.80
N GLN A 54 -4.42 10.18 5.07
CA GLN A 54 -3.21 9.38 5.27
C GLN A 54 -3.29 8.41 6.44
N SER A 55 -3.94 8.80 7.55
CA SER A 55 -4.07 7.96 8.75
C SER A 55 -5.01 6.79 8.51
N THR A 56 -6.16 7.05 7.89
CA THR A 56 -7.12 6.02 7.47
C THR A 56 -6.48 5.06 6.47
N ARG A 57 -5.72 5.60 5.50
CA ARG A 57 -4.98 4.79 4.53
C ARG A 57 -4.00 3.84 5.19
N GLN A 58 -3.22 4.30 6.17
CA GLN A 58 -2.30 3.45 6.91
C GLN A 58 -3.03 2.34 7.67
N LYS A 59 -4.16 2.65 8.33
CA LYS A 59 -5.00 1.63 9.00
C LYS A 59 -5.56 0.60 8.03
N MET A 60 -5.96 1.01 6.82
CA MET A 60 -6.44 0.11 5.78
C MET A 60 -5.34 -0.85 5.33
N TYR A 61 -4.13 -0.34 5.09
CA TYR A 61 -3.00 -1.20 4.74
C TYR A 61 -2.67 -2.24 5.83
N GLU A 62 -2.67 -1.86 7.09
CA GLU A 62 -2.45 -2.82 8.19
C GLU A 62 -3.51 -3.93 8.21
N LYS A 63 -4.79 -3.59 8.01
CA LYS A 63 -5.87 -4.59 7.92
C LYS A 63 -5.73 -5.50 6.71
N GLU A 64 -5.37 -4.94 5.56
CA GLU A 64 -5.24 -5.69 4.31
C GLU A 64 -4.01 -6.60 4.32
N PHE A 65 -2.92 -6.20 4.99
CA PHE A 65 -1.78 -7.08 5.26
C PHE A 65 -2.20 -8.29 6.10
N LEU A 66 -2.90 -8.07 7.22
CA LEU A 66 -3.43 -9.15 8.06
C LEU A 66 -4.40 -10.08 7.31
N SER A 67 -5.02 -9.59 6.24
CA SER A 67 -5.93 -10.36 5.40
C SER A 67 -5.25 -11.02 4.18
N GLY A 68 -3.93 -10.91 4.05
CA GLY A 68 -3.18 -11.47 2.91
C GLY A 68 -3.40 -10.77 1.57
N LYS A 69 -3.93 -9.54 1.55
CA LYS A 69 -4.26 -8.79 0.33
C LYS A 69 -3.16 -7.83 -0.13
N LEU A 70 -2.03 -7.81 0.58
CA LEU A 70 -0.91 -6.92 0.31
C LEU A 70 0.38 -7.71 0.13
N ALA A 71 1.12 -7.33 -0.90
CA ALA A 71 2.49 -7.68 -1.14
C ALA A 71 3.37 -6.44 -1.01
N LEU A 72 4.67 -6.65 -0.75
CA LEU A 72 5.65 -5.58 -0.82
C LEU A 72 6.33 -5.62 -2.19
N ALA A 73 6.28 -4.51 -2.92
CA ALA A 73 6.87 -4.41 -4.25
C ALA A 73 7.80 -3.20 -4.34
N CYS A 74 8.96 -3.35 -4.97
CA CYS A 74 9.75 -2.18 -5.36
C CYS A 74 9.01 -1.38 -6.45
N SER A 75 9.40 -0.13 -6.67
CA SER A 75 8.78 0.76 -7.67
C SER A 75 8.67 0.12 -9.06
N ASP A 76 9.68 -0.64 -9.47
CA ASP A 76 9.76 -1.23 -10.81
C ASP A 76 8.82 -2.43 -10.95
N CYS A 77 8.83 -3.32 -9.95
CA CYS A 77 7.89 -4.44 -9.90
C CYS A 77 6.44 -3.94 -9.77
N ASN A 78 6.18 -2.95 -8.92
CA ASN A 78 4.84 -2.40 -8.76
C ASN A 78 4.32 -1.78 -10.07
N LYS A 79 5.18 -1.06 -10.80
CA LYS A 79 4.85 -0.50 -12.12
C LYS A 79 4.54 -1.61 -13.14
N ARG A 80 5.34 -2.68 -13.16
CA ARG A 80 5.17 -3.81 -14.08
C ARG A 80 3.89 -4.61 -13.82
N LEU A 81 3.57 -4.85 -12.54
CA LEU A 81 2.34 -5.56 -12.13
C LEU A 81 1.08 -4.73 -12.42
N GLY A 82 1.17 -3.41 -12.28
CA GLY A 82 0.04 -2.52 -12.48
C GLY A 82 -1.00 -2.64 -11.36
N LYS A 83 -2.24 -2.22 -11.65
CA LYS A 83 -3.35 -2.32 -10.70
C LYS A 83 -4.10 -3.62 -10.95
N PRO A 84 -4.42 -4.42 -9.91
CA PRO A 84 -5.28 -5.58 -10.07
C PRO A 84 -6.65 -5.13 -10.61
N VAL A 85 -7.12 -5.80 -11.67
CA VAL A 85 -8.39 -5.52 -12.32
C VAL A 85 -9.54 -6.18 -11.55
N SER A 86 -10.60 -5.43 -11.25
CA SER A 86 -11.85 -6.03 -10.78
C SER A 86 -12.53 -6.71 -11.96
N ASP A 87 -12.93 -7.97 -11.79
CA ASP A 87 -13.52 -8.86 -12.80
C ASP A 87 -14.93 -8.44 -13.29
N ASN A 88 -15.20 -7.13 -13.34
CA ASN A 88 -16.44 -6.53 -13.84
C ASN A 88 -16.36 -6.11 -15.31
N THR A 89 -15.34 -6.55 -16.06
CA THR A 89 -15.22 -6.25 -17.50
C THR A 89 -14.99 -7.51 -18.34
N LYS A 90 -15.83 -8.54 -18.14
CA LYS A 90 -16.13 -9.49 -19.23
C LYS A 90 -17.31 -8.93 -20.02
N GLY A 91 -17.06 -7.98 -20.92
CA GLY A 91 -18.10 -7.51 -21.84
C GLY A 91 -17.96 -6.08 -22.33
N LYS A 92 -17.12 -5.88 -23.36
CA LYS A 92 -17.36 -5.04 -24.55
C LYS A 92 -16.04 -4.83 -25.29
N ARG A 93 -15.70 -5.81 -26.13
CA ARG A 93 -15.08 -5.56 -27.42
C ARG A 93 -16.18 -5.79 -28.44
N GLN A 94 -16.77 -4.70 -28.94
CA GLN A 94 -17.38 -4.63 -30.27
C GLN A 94 -16.63 -3.52 -30.99
#